data_AF-A0A1G8ARX9-F1
#
_entry.id   AF-A0A1G8ARX9-F1
#
_cell.length_a   1.000
_cell.length_b   1.000
_cell.length_c   1.000
_cell.angle_alpha   90.00
_cell.angle_beta   90.00
_cell.angle_gamma   90.00
#
_symmetry.space_group_name_H-M   'P 1'
#
loop_
_entity.id
_entity.type
_entity.pdbx_description
1 polymer ?
#
loop_
_entity_poly.entity_id
_entity_poly.type
_entity_poly.pdbx_seq_one_letter_code
_entity_poly.pdbx_strand_id
1 'polypeptide(L)'
;MPKGSATALYILSIAFINWLLVLLPPIMIGNTAIPPVMLVVGFVFVFRDFAQREIGHWVLLAMVAGGALSFFTASADVAVASMTAFVVSETIDWLVFSLTKRPLAQRILFSSAAAVPIDTVIMLSLIGMFDWLAVVIVSLMKMIGALCFWWVLRRRDNDAVPPATATA
;
A
#
# COMPACT_ATOMS: atom_id res chain seq x y z
N MET A 1 -9.20 -17.09 3.14
CA MET A 1 -9.69 -15.91 3.88
C MET A 1 -11.22 -15.93 3.82
N PRO A 2 -11.92 -15.78 4.96
CA PRO A 2 -13.39 -15.61 4.97
C PRO A 2 -13.82 -14.42 4.10
N LYS A 3 -15.02 -14.45 3.53
CA LYS A 3 -15.59 -13.28 2.84
C LYS A 3 -15.65 -12.09 3.81
N GLY A 4 -15.24 -10.90 3.38
CA GLY A 4 -15.18 -9.69 4.21
C GLY A 4 -13.81 -9.42 4.85
N SER A 5 -12.95 -10.43 4.99
CA SER A 5 -11.77 -10.32 5.85
C SER A 5 -10.65 -9.45 5.28
N ALA A 6 -10.44 -9.45 3.96
CA ALA A 6 -9.42 -8.59 3.36
C ALA A 6 -9.87 -7.13 3.36
N THR A 7 -11.15 -6.90 3.08
CA THR A 7 -11.77 -5.57 3.11
C THR A 7 -11.68 -4.94 4.49
N ALA A 8 -12.06 -5.69 5.54
CA ALA A 8 -11.96 -5.21 6.91
C ALA A 8 -10.50 -4.92 7.32
N LEU A 9 -9.56 -5.82 6.95
CA LEU A 9 -8.14 -5.62 7.22
C LEU A 9 -7.60 -4.35 6.55
N TYR A 10 -8.02 -4.07 5.31
CA TYR A 10 -7.65 -2.87 4.58
C TYR A 10 -8.20 -1.58 5.22
N ILE A 11 -9.49 -1.55 5.58
CA ILE A 11 -10.09 -0.38 6.25
C ILE A 11 -9.40 -0.09 7.58
N LEU A 12 -9.19 -1.13 8.39
CA LEU A 12 -8.55 -1.00 9.70
C LEU A 12 -7.07 -0.64 9.58
N SER A 13 -6.36 -1.13 8.56
CA SER A 13 -4.95 -0.78 8.37
C SER A 13 -4.76 0.70 8.06
N ILE A 14 -5.65 1.33 7.28
CA ILE A 14 -5.61 2.77 7.00
C ILE A 14 -5.68 3.59 8.30
N ALA A 15 -6.64 3.29 9.17
CA ALA A 15 -6.77 4.02 10.44
C ALA A 15 -5.59 3.75 11.37
N PHE A 16 -5.10 2.50 11.39
CA PHE A 16 -3.98 2.08 12.22
C PHE A 16 -2.66 2.73 11.82
N ILE A 17 -2.32 2.77 10.52
CA ILE A 17 -1.08 3.39 10.05
C ILE A 17 -1.09 4.93 10.22
N ASN A 18 -2.25 5.57 10.07
CA ASN A 18 -2.40 7.01 10.34
C ASN A 18 -2.26 7.33 11.83
N TRP A 19 -2.77 6.45 12.70
CA TRP A 19 -2.50 6.55 14.14
C TRP A 19 -0.99 6.38 14.46
N LEU A 20 -0.33 5.39 13.83
CA LEU A 20 1.11 5.20 13.99
C LEU A 20 1.95 6.38 13.48
N LEU A 21 1.51 7.07 12.41
CA LEU A 21 2.16 8.29 11.90
C LEU A 21 2.18 9.42 12.94
N VAL A 22 1.15 9.51 13.79
CA VAL A 22 1.11 10.49 14.88
C VAL A 22 1.98 10.06 16.05
N LEU A 23 2.04 8.75 16.34
CA LEU A 23 2.79 8.22 17.48
C LEU A 23 4.31 8.17 17.26
N LEU A 24 4.74 7.88 16.03
CA LEU A 24 6.14 7.61 15.72
C LEU A 24 6.76 8.83 15.05
N PRO A 25 7.63 9.58 15.76
CA PRO A 25 8.28 10.73 15.18
C PRO A 25 9.21 10.32 14.02
N PRO A 26 9.43 11.21 13.05
CA PRO A 26 10.37 10.96 11.98
C PRO A 26 11.80 10.84 12.52
N ILE A 27 12.58 9.97 11.91
CA ILE A 27 14.01 9.80 12.18
C ILE A 27 14.78 10.66 11.17
N MET A 28 15.77 11.39 11.65
CA MET A 28 16.64 12.19 10.77
C MET A 28 17.78 11.32 10.22
N ILE A 29 17.89 11.26 8.90
CA ILE A 29 19.08 10.75 8.19
C ILE A 29 19.77 11.96 7.56
N GLY A 30 20.82 12.46 8.21
CA GLY A 30 21.40 13.77 7.85
C GLY A 30 20.36 14.87 8.04
N ASN A 31 20.04 15.59 6.97
CA ASN A 31 19.02 16.65 6.95
C ASN A 31 17.64 16.16 6.47
N THR A 32 17.50 14.87 6.18
CA THR A 32 16.27 14.29 5.62
C THR A 32 15.45 13.62 6.71
N ALA A 33 14.20 14.05 6.88
CA ALA A 33 13.25 13.46 7.82
C ALA A 33 12.58 12.22 7.19
N ILE A 34 12.66 11.07 7.87
CA ILE A 34 12.11 9.80 7.38
C ILE A 34 11.18 9.20 8.43
N PRO A 35 9.86 9.13 8.17
CA PRO A 35 8.94 8.48 9.09
C PRO A 35 9.13 6.95 9.06
N PRO A 36 9.53 6.30 10.16
CA PRO A 36 9.83 4.86 10.17
C PRO A 36 8.59 3.99 9.88
N VAL A 37 7.41 4.50 10.22
CA VAL A 37 6.10 3.87 9.95
C VAL A 37 5.86 3.57 8.47
N MET A 38 6.59 4.22 7.54
CA MET A 38 6.43 4.00 6.11
C MET A 38 6.70 2.54 5.67
N LEU A 39 7.51 1.78 6.43
CA LEU A 39 7.63 0.33 6.23
C LEU A 39 6.30 -0.40 6.40
N VAL A 40 5.51 0.02 7.38
CA VAL A 40 4.20 -0.57 7.69
C VAL A 40 3.14 -0.07 6.69
N VAL A 41 3.23 1.19 6.25
CA VAL A 41 2.34 1.76 5.23
C VAL A 41 2.37 0.95 3.93
N GLY A 42 3.52 0.38 3.57
CA GLY A 42 3.66 -0.49 2.40
C GLY A 42 2.69 -1.67 2.36
N PHE A 43 2.26 -2.18 3.51
CA PHE A 43 1.29 -3.28 3.58
C PHE A 43 -0.13 -2.86 3.22
N VAL A 44 -0.47 -1.57 3.32
CA VAL A 44 -1.80 -1.05 2.94
C VAL A 44 -2.06 -1.28 1.45
N PHE A 45 -1.06 -1.03 0.59
CA PHE A 45 -1.13 -1.29 -0.86
C PHE A 45 -1.42 -2.77 -1.17
N VAL A 46 -0.80 -3.67 -0.40
CA VAL A 46 -1.02 -5.11 -0.57
C VAL A 46 -2.41 -5.52 -0.08
N PHE A 47 -2.84 -5.05 1.09
CA PHE A 47 -4.17 -5.36 1.65
C PHE A 47 -5.28 -4.83 0.76
N ARG A 48 -5.07 -3.67 0.14
CA ARG A 48 -5.94 -3.15 -0.89
C ARG A 48 -6.11 -4.12 -2.04
N ASP A 49 -5.03 -4.63 -2.64
CA ASP A 49 -5.16 -5.54 -3.79
C ASP A 49 -5.94 -6.81 -3.45
N PHE A 50 -5.83 -7.29 -2.21
CA PHE A 50 -6.68 -8.36 -1.68
C PHE A 50 -8.14 -7.91 -1.52
N ALA A 51 -8.39 -6.71 -0.98
CA ALA A 51 -9.74 -6.15 -0.86
C ALA A 51 -10.38 -5.93 -2.24
N GLN A 52 -9.65 -5.37 -3.22
CA GLN A 52 -10.12 -5.20 -4.59
C GLN A 52 -10.46 -6.54 -5.25
N ARG A 53 -9.71 -7.61 -4.96
CA ARG A 53 -10.07 -8.95 -5.43
C ARG A 53 -11.37 -9.46 -4.79
N GLU A 54 -11.66 -9.04 -3.55
CA GLU A 54 -12.83 -9.47 -2.79
C GLU A 54 -14.11 -8.72 -3.17
N ILE A 55 -14.03 -7.38 -3.30
CA ILE A 55 -15.19 -6.49 -3.50
C ILE A 55 -15.16 -5.70 -4.82
N GLY A 56 -14.15 -5.90 -5.68
CA GLY A 56 -14.03 -5.22 -6.96
C GLY A 56 -13.83 -3.71 -6.81
N HIS A 57 -14.57 -2.92 -7.60
CA HIS A 57 -14.42 -1.45 -7.62
C HIS A 57 -14.91 -0.77 -6.34
N TRP A 58 -15.65 -1.47 -5.48
CA TRP A 58 -16.08 -0.96 -4.17
C TRP A 58 -14.90 -0.72 -3.20
N VAL A 59 -13.68 -1.16 -3.56
CA VAL A 59 -12.45 -0.86 -2.80
C VAL A 59 -12.22 0.65 -2.62
N LEU A 60 -12.63 1.47 -3.59
CA LEU A 60 -12.54 2.94 -3.45
C LEU A 60 -13.40 3.46 -2.30
N LEU A 61 -14.57 2.87 -2.07
CA LEU A 61 -15.43 3.24 -0.94
C LEU A 61 -14.90 2.69 0.38
N ALA A 62 -14.26 1.50 0.36
CA ALA A 62 -13.54 1.00 1.53
C ALA A 62 -12.37 1.92 1.92
N MET A 63 -11.64 2.45 0.93
CA MET A 63 -10.58 3.45 1.14
C MET A 63 -11.14 4.71 1.81
N VAL A 64 -12.24 5.27 1.27
CA VAL A 64 -12.91 6.43 1.87
C VAL A 64 -13.36 6.14 3.31
N ALA A 65 -13.89 4.95 3.59
CA ALA A 65 -14.29 4.56 4.95
C ALA A 65 -13.08 4.50 5.91
N GLY A 66 -11.95 3.93 5.49
CA GLY A 66 -10.71 3.91 6.27
C GLY A 66 -10.14 5.32 6.49
N GLY A 67 -10.16 6.16 5.45
CA GLY A 67 -9.77 7.57 5.53
C GLY A 67 -10.65 8.36 6.49
N ALA A 68 -11.97 8.17 6.43
CA ALA A 68 -12.92 8.80 7.35
C ALA A 68 -12.66 8.37 8.81
N LEU A 69 -12.37 7.08 9.03
CA LEU A 69 -12.00 6.57 10.36
C LEU A 69 -10.71 7.22 10.90
N SER A 70 -9.80 7.62 10.01
CA SER A 70 -8.53 8.24 10.38
C SER A 70 -8.69 9.63 11.01
N PHE A 71 -9.80 10.33 10.77
CA PHE A 71 -10.09 11.59 11.45
C PHE A 71 -10.35 11.43 12.95
N PHE A 72 -10.64 10.21 13.41
CA PHE A 72 -10.78 9.91 14.84
C PHE A 72 -9.49 9.43 15.49
N THR A 73 -8.52 8.98 14.69
CA THR A 73 -7.29 8.34 15.20
C THR A 73 -6.02 9.14 14.94
N ALA A 74 -6.04 10.09 14.00
CA ALA A 74 -4.89 10.91 13.63
C ALA A 74 -5.19 12.42 13.72
N SER A 75 -4.15 13.25 13.63
CA SER A 75 -4.32 14.69 13.50
C SER A 75 -4.95 15.04 12.14
N ALA A 76 -5.65 16.17 12.08
CA ALA A 76 -6.33 16.61 10.86
C ALA A 76 -5.35 16.70 9.66
N ASP A 77 -4.14 17.21 9.88
CA ASP A 77 -3.12 17.35 8.84
C ASP A 77 -2.70 15.99 8.27
N VAL A 78 -2.45 15.00 9.13
CA VAL A 78 -2.09 13.63 8.71
C VAL A 78 -3.27 12.96 8.00
N ALA A 79 -4.48 13.08 8.54
CA ALA A 79 -5.67 12.47 7.94
C ALA A 79 -5.95 13.04 6.53
N VAL A 80 -5.86 14.36 6.35
CA VAL A 80 -6.04 15.02 5.05
C VAL A 80 -4.91 14.65 4.08
N ALA A 81 -3.66 14.64 4.54
CA ALA A 81 -2.52 14.25 3.71
C ALA A 81 -2.65 12.81 3.22
N SER A 82 -2.92 11.87 4.13
CA SER A 82 -3.11 10.46 3.81
C SER A 82 -4.31 10.23 2.90
N MET A 83 -5.45 10.88 3.16
CA MET A 83 -6.63 10.74 2.30
C MET A 83 -6.36 11.25 0.88
N THR A 84 -5.66 12.38 0.75
CA THR A 84 -5.29 12.93 -0.57
C THR A 84 -4.34 12.00 -1.31
N ALA A 85 -3.31 11.49 -0.62
CA ALA A 85 -2.35 10.55 -1.18
C ALA A 85 -3.04 9.25 -1.60
N PHE A 86 -3.90 8.68 -0.74
CA PHE A 86 -4.66 7.47 -1.01
C PHE A 86 -5.64 7.63 -2.14
N VAL A 87 -6.44 8.71 -2.22
CA VAL A 87 -7.37 8.90 -3.35
C VAL A 87 -6.64 8.80 -4.70
N VAL A 88 -5.48 9.47 -4.81
CA VAL A 88 -4.71 9.48 -6.07
C VAL A 88 -4.05 8.13 -6.31
N SER A 89 -3.33 7.59 -5.33
CA SER A 89 -2.57 6.35 -5.46
C SER A 89 -3.50 5.15 -5.69
N GLU A 90 -4.60 5.06 -4.94
CA GLU A 90 -5.65 4.06 -5.07
C GLU A 90 -6.28 4.07 -6.46
N THR A 91 -6.48 5.24 -7.07
CA THR A 91 -7.02 5.35 -8.44
C THR A 91 -6.05 4.77 -9.47
N ILE A 92 -4.75 5.04 -9.31
CA ILE A 92 -3.70 4.52 -10.19
C ILE A 92 -3.60 3.00 -10.05
N ASP A 93 -3.60 2.52 -8.81
CA ASP A 93 -3.57 1.10 -8.50
C ASP A 93 -4.78 0.37 -9.06
N TRP A 94 -5.98 0.90 -8.82
CA TRP A 94 -7.23 0.38 -9.33
C TRP A 94 -7.18 0.24 -10.85
N LEU A 95 -6.62 1.24 -11.55
CA LEU A 95 -6.44 1.23 -12.99
C LEU A 95 -5.45 0.13 -13.42
N VAL A 96 -4.26 0.08 -12.82
CA VAL A 96 -3.23 -0.92 -13.14
C VAL A 96 -3.74 -2.34 -12.86
N PHE A 97 -4.38 -2.56 -11.71
CA PHE A 97 -4.91 -3.86 -11.28
C PHE A 97 -6.04 -4.35 -12.18
N SER A 98 -6.92 -3.44 -12.62
CA SER A 98 -8.05 -3.77 -13.50
C SER A 98 -7.62 -4.04 -14.94
N LEU A 99 -6.63 -3.29 -15.45
CA LEU A 99 -6.21 -3.38 -16.85
C LEU A 99 -5.20 -4.50 -17.12
N THR A 100 -4.28 -4.79 -16.19
CA THR A 100 -3.15 -5.70 -16.47
C THR A 100 -3.56 -7.14 -16.69
N LYS A 101 -4.67 -7.60 -16.11
CA LYS A 101 -5.20 -8.99 -16.25
C LYS A 101 -4.17 -10.11 -15.97
N ARG A 102 -3.06 -9.82 -15.27
CA ARG A 102 -1.97 -10.76 -14.92
C ARG A 102 -2.31 -11.66 -13.72
N PRO A 103 -1.47 -12.64 -13.33
CA PRO A 103 -1.58 -13.32 -12.04
C PRO A 103 -1.49 -12.35 -10.86
N LEU A 104 -2.13 -12.69 -9.73
CA LEU A 104 -2.24 -11.78 -8.57
C LEU A 104 -0.87 -11.27 -8.08
N ALA A 105 0.14 -12.15 -8.01
CA ALA A 105 1.48 -11.76 -7.59
C ALA A 105 2.01 -10.58 -8.44
N GLN A 106 1.92 -10.70 -9.77
CA GLN A 106 2.39 -9.64 -10.68
C GLN A 106 1.56 -8.37 -10.56
N ARG A 107 0.24 -8.49 -10.37
CA ARG A 107 -0.62 -7.31 -10.18
C ARG A 107 -0.25 -6.54 -8.91
N ILE A 108 0.04 -7.23 -7.81
CA ILE A 108 0.48 -6.60 -6.56
C ILE A 108 1.76 -5.79 -6.78
N LEU A 109 2.73 -6.40 -7.48
CA LEU A 109 4.00 -5.73 -7.74
C LEU A 109 3.83 -4.50 -8.66
N PHE A 110 3.10 -4.63 -9.76
CA PHE A 110 2.96 -3.55 -10.74
C PHE A 110 2.09 -2.39 -10.24
N SER A 111 1.01 -2.69 -9.54
CA SER A 111 0.15 -1.65 -8.93
C SER A 111 0.97 -0.86 -7.92
N SER A 112 1.51 -1.55 -6.90
CA SER A 112 2.35 -0.93 -5.87
C SER A 112 3.50 -0.12 -6.45
N ALA A 113 4.21 -0.64 -7.46
CA ALA A 113 5.32 0.08 -8.10
C ALA A 113 4.90 1.40 -8.78
N ALA A 114 3.68 1.46 -9.32
CA ALA A 114 3.16 2.67 -9.95
C ALA A 114 2.66 3.69 -8.90
N ALA A 115 1.99 3.21 -7.86
CA ALA A 115 1.29 4.08 -6.93
C ALA A 115 2.12 4.55 -5.74
N VAL A 116 3.03 3.72 -5.22
CA VAL A 116 3.86 4.06 -4.06
C VAL A 116 4.68 5.35 -4.25
N PRO A 117 5.34 5.61 -5.41
CA PRO A 117 6.06 6.85 -5.61
C PRO A 117 5.14 8.08 -5.58
N ILE A 118 3.95 7.97 -6.18
CA ILE A 118 2.97 9.05 -6.27
C ILE A 118 2.36 9.34 -4.89
N ASP A 119 1.98 8.30 -4.17
CA ASP A 119 1.55 8.38 -2.78
C ASP A 119 2.59 9.07 -1.91
N THR A 120 3.86 8.67 -2.04
CA THR A 120 4.95 9.19 -1.24
C THR A 120 5.23 10.67 -1.52
N VAL A 121 5.22 11.07 -2.79
CA VAL A 121 5.38 12.48 -3.17
C VAL A 121 4.26 13.33 -2.57
N ILE A 122 3.00 12.93 -2.72
CA ILE A 122 1.85 13.68 -2.20
C ILE A 122 1.90 13.74 -0.67
N MET A 123 2.08 12.60 -0.02
CA MET A 123 2.08 12.50 1.43
C MET A 123 3.18 13.36 2.06
N LEU A 124 4.44 13.21 1.61
CA LEU A 124 5.56 13.99 2.13
C LEU A 124 5.42 15.49 1.86
N SER A 125 4.83 15.87 0.71
CA SER A 125 4.53 17.26 0.39
C SER A 125 3.54 17.89 1.36
N LEU A 126 2.44 17.18 1.66
CA LEU A 126 1.35 17.72 2.47
C LEU A 126 1.69 17.78 3.97
N ILE A 127 2.54 16.87 4.46
CA ILE A 127 3.01 16.88 5.85
C ILE A 127 4.29 17.71 6.06
N GLY A 128 4.75 18.45 5.03
CA GLY A 128 5.89 19.35 5.14
C GLY A 128 7.26 18.66 5.29
N MET A 129 7.37 17.39 4.88
CA MET A 129 8.60 16.59 4.94
C MET A 129 9.12 16.22 3.54
N PHE A 130 8.82 17.05 2.53
CA PHE A 130 9.24 16.78 1.16
C PHE A 130 10.75 16.94 1.01
N ASP A 131 11.38 15.86 0.58
CA ASP A 131 12.78 15.82 0.19
C ASP A 131 12.95 14.66 -0.82
N TRP A 132 13.75 14.85 -1.86
CA TRP A 132 13.88 13.84 -2.91
C TRP A 132 14.55 12.55 -2.40
N LEU A 133 15.49 12.67 -1.45
CA LEU A 133 16.07 11.50 -0.80
C LEU A 133 15.03 10.79 0.08
N ALA A 134 14.19 11.54 0.82
CA ALA A 134 13.06 10.97 1.54
C ALA A 134 12.10 10.23 0.59
N VAL A 135 11.74 10.81 -0.56
CA VAL A 135 10.84 10.19 -1.53
C VAL A 135 11.39 8.84 -1.99
N VAL A 136 12.68 8.75 -2.32
CA VAL A 136 13.31 7.49 -2.73
C VAL A 136 13.30 6.47 -1.59
N ILE A 137 13.78 6.85 -0.40
CA ILE A 137 13.91 5.92 0.73
C ILE A 137 12.53 5.43 1.19
N VAL A 138 11.56 6.34 1.34
CA VAL A 138 10.19 6.01 1.76
C VAL A 138 9.49 5.14 0.72
N SER A 139 9.68 5.41 -0.58
CA SER A 139 9.13 4.55 -1.63
C SER A 139 9.71 3.13 -1.55
N LEU A 140 11.03 3.01 -1.35
CA LEU A 140 11.68 1.71 -1.17
C LEU A 140 11.15 0.98 0.07
N MET A 141 11.01 1.68 1.21
CA MET A 141 10.46 1.13 2.44
C MET A 141 9.04 0.57 2.22
N LYS A 142 8.17 1.33 1.57
CA LYS A 142 6.79 0.89 1.25
C LYS A 142 6.78 -0.31 0.29
N MET A 143 7.71 -0.37 -0.66
CA MET A 143 7.79 -1.49 -1.61
C MET A 143 8.22 -2.82 -0.99
N ILE A 144 8.83 -2.83 0.20
CA ILE A 144 9.22 -4.08 0.87
C ILE A 144 8.01 -4.99 1.09
N GLY A 145 6.88 -4.44 1.54
CA GLY A 145 5.64 -5.22 1.72
C GLY A 145 5.19 -5.90 0.43
N ALA A 146 5.13 -5.15 -0.67
CA ALA A 146 4.75 -5.67 -1.99
C ALA A 146 5.73 -6.73 -2.50
N LEU A 147 7.03 -6.53 -2.32
CA LEU A 147 8.08 -7.49 -2.72
C LEU A 147 7.99 -8.79 -1.91
N CYS A 148 7.79 -8.70 -0.60
CA CYS A 148 7.61 -9.87 0.26
C CYS A 148 6.40 -10.71 -0.18
N PHE A 149 5.23 -10.07 -0.35
CA PHE A 149 4.02 -10.77 -0.77
C PHE A 149 4.11 -11.31 -2.20
N TRP A 150 4.68 -10.55 -3.12
CA TRP A 150 4.97 -11.02 -4.48
C TRP A 150 5.80 -12.30 -4.47
N TRP A 151 6.87 -12.34 -3.68
CA TRP A 151 7.76 -13.50 -3.61
C TRP A 151 7.06 -14.73 -3.01
N VAL A 152 6.30 -14.55 -1.93
CA VAL A 152 5.52 -15.63 -1.30
C VAL A 152 4.48 -16.18 -2.28
N LEU A 153 3.72 -15.32 -2.95
CA LEU A 153 2.69 -15.75 -3.90
C LEU A 153 3.29 -16.41 -5.14
N ARG A 154 4.39 -15.87 -5.67
CA ARG A 154 5.10 -16.45 -6.81
C ARG A 154 5.62 -17.85 -6.53
N ARG A 155 6.13 -18.11 -5.31
CA ARG A 155 6.56 -19.47 -4.92
C ARG A 155 5.39 -20.45 -4.92
N ARG A 156 4.26 -20.05 -4.32
CA ARG A 156 3.05 -20.88 -4.30
C ARG A 156 2.52 -21.19 -5.69
N ASP A 157 2.57 -20.21 -6.60
CA ASP A 157 2.16 -20.40 -7.98
C ASP A 157 3.09 -21.37 -8.72
N ASN A 158 4.41 -21.32 -8.45
CA ASN A 158 5.38 -22.28 -9.02
C ASN A 158 5.22 -23.70 -8.45
N ASP A 159 4.96 -23.83 -7.15
CA ASP A 159 4.78 -25.13 -6.48
C ASP A 159 3.45 -25.82 -6.89
N ALA A 160 2.46 -25.03 -7.33
CA ALA A 160 1.17 -25.54 -7.83
C ALA A 160 1.24 -26.07 -9.28
N VAL A 161 2.32 -25.80 -10.00
CA VAL A 161 2.59 -26.40 -11.32
C VAL A 161 3.42 -27.66 -11.08
N PRO A 162 2.90 -28.88 -11.33
CA PRO A 162 3.69 -30.10 -11.21
C PRO A 162 4.95 -29.96 -12.07
N PRO A 163 6.13 -30.45 -11.63
CA PRO A 163 7.31 -30.45 -12.48
C PRO A 163 6.92 -31.14 -13.78
N ALA A 164 7.09 -30.43 -14.90
CA ALA A 164 6.89 -31.02 -16.22
C ALA A 164 7.65 -32.34 -16.21
N THR A 165 6.93 -33.44 -16.41
CA THR A 165 7.52 -34.77 -16.52
C THR A 165 8.69 -34.64 -17.47
N ALA A 166 9.90 -34.80 -16.95
CA ALA A 166 11.10 -34.98 -17.74
C ALA A 166 10.89 -36.30 -18.48
N THR A 167 10.24 -36.23 -19.64
CA THR A 167 10.10 -37.34 -20.57
C THR A 167 11.22 -37.26 -21.58
N ALA A 168 11.93 -38.38 -21.65
CA ALA A 168 12.96 -38.80 -22.60
C ALA A 168 14.41 -38.38 -22.27
#